data_AF-A0A955U4C0-F1
#
_entry.id   AF-A0A955U4C0-F1
#
_cell.length_a   1.000
_cell.length_b   1.000
_cell.length_c   1.000
_cell.angle_alpha   90.00
_cell.angle_beta   90.00
_cell.angle_gamma   90.00
#
_symmetry.space_group_name_H-M   'P 1'
#
loop_
_entity.id
_entity.type
_entity.pdbx_description
1 polymer ?
#
loop_
_entity_poly.entity_id
_entity_poly.type
_entity_poly.pdbx_seq_one_letter_code
_entity_poly.pdbx_strand_id
1 'polypeptide(L)'
;MRPRASWRRSQRSYAPSTGSGGFASHNALKAQYLPAEQATPSFEQYADAVCDGLRALQGPPKELPTLVLETGRAIVDDAGYLISTVHATRRLPDGRRGVVLDAGVNVLFTAWWYRHDVVPTRHLAGIPEPTVPYGPLCMNIDVVRDALPLPPVEAGDRLVLRNVGAYNVTQWMQ
;
A
#
# COMPACT_ATOMS: atom_id res chain seq x y z
N MET A 1 -26.84 29.46 -13.00
CA MET A 1 -26.74 28.45 -14.07
C MET A 1 -25.26 28.17 -14.32
N ARG A 2 -24.75 26.97 -14.00
CA ARG A 2 -23.35 26.59 -14.28
C ARG A 2 -23.23 26.13 -15.75
N PRO A 3 -22.23 26.57 -16.53
CA PRO A 3 -22.11 26.14 -17.91
C PRO A 3 -21.58 24.69 -17.98
N ARG A 4 -22.24 23.86 -18.78
CA ARG A 4 -21.81 22.50 -19.15
C ARG A 4 -20.58 22.60 -20.05
N ALA A 5 -19.46 22.01 -19.62
CA ALA A 5 -18.30 21.83 -20.49
C ALA A 5 -18.60 20.76 -21.55
N SER A 6 -18.69 21.17 -22.82
CA SER A 6 -18.82 20.26 -23.96
C SER A 6 -17.43 19.81 -24.42
N TRP A 7 -17.11 18.53 -24.25
CA TRP A 7 -15.89 17.90 -24.75
C TRP A 7 -16.03 17.61 -26.24
N ARG A 8 -15.49 18.47 -27.12
CA ARG A 8 -15.29 18.13 -28.54
C ARG A 8 -13.96 17.37 -28.68
N ARG A 9 -14.01 16.12 -29.13
CA ARG A 9 -12.83 15.36 -29.58
C ARG A 9 -12.27 15.98 -30.85
N SER A 10 -11.19 16.74 -30.72
CA SER A 10 -10.32 17.13 -31.83
C SER A 10 -9.22 16.06 -31.95
N GLN A 11 -9.29 15.24 -33.00
CA GLN A 11 -8.19 14.34 -33.38
C GLN A 11 -7.04 15.17 -33.98
N ARG A 12 -6.15 15.69 -33.13
CA ARG A 12 -4.80 16.11 -33.55
C ARG A 12 -3.81 15.30 -32.73
N SER A 13 -2.88 14.64 -33.41
CA SER A 13 -1.78 13.88 -32.81
C SER A 13 -0.84 14.85 -32.11
N TYR A 14 -1.13 15.16 -30.84
CA TYR A 14 -0.21 15.83 -29.94
C TYR A 14 0.53 14.76 -29.14
N ALA A 15 1.87 14.86 -29.08
CA ALA A 15 2.64 14.01 -28.18
C ALA A 15 2.17 14.29 -26.74
N PRO A 16 1.66 13.29 -25.99
CA PRO A 16 1.22 13.51 -24.62
C PRO A 16 2.42 13.94 -23.78
N SER A 17 2.26 15.00 -22.99
CA SER A 17 3.18 15.26 -21.88
C SER A 17 2.85 14.22 -20.82
N THR A 18 3.62 13.14 -20.77
CA THR A 18 3.39 12.03 -19.83
C THR A 18 3.67 12.53 -18.41
N GLY A 19 2.61 12.67 -17.61
CA GLY A 19 2.75 12.83 -16.17
C GLY A 19 3.14 11.47 -15.60
N SER A 20 4.26 11.42 -14.89
CA SER A 20 4.65 10.20 -14.18
C SER A 20 3.55 9.77 -13.19
N GLY A 21 3.49 8.48 -12.86
CA GLY A 21 2.63 7.95 -11.79
C GLY A 21 3.14 8.29 -10.39
N GLY A 22 3.11 7.29 -9.50
CA GLY A 22 3.74 7.43 -8.17
C GLY A 22 2.88 8.10 -7.09
N PHE A 23 1.57 8.23 -7.31
CA PHE A 23 0.66 8.64 -6.25
C PHE A 23 0.71 7.61 -5.12
N ALA A 24 0.72 8.10 -3.88
CA ALA A 24 0.83 7.26 -2.70
C ALA A 24 -0.47 6.46 -2.50
N SER A 25 -0.35 5.22 -2.02
CA SER A 25 -1.47 4.45 -1.51
C SER A 25 -1.59 4.63 0.00
N HIS A 26 -2.67 4.12 0.59
CA HIS A 26 -2.90 4.11 2.04
C HIS A 26 -1.96 3.17 2.82
N ASN A 27 -0.89 2.65 2.21
CA ASN A 27 0.09 1.82 2.90
C ASN A 27 1.31 2.67 3.30
N ALA A 28 1.54 2.80 4.61
CA ALA A 28 2.63 3.63 5.13
C ALA A 28 3.98 2.95 4.97
N LEU A 29 5.01 3.72 4.64
CA LEU A 29 6.39 3.24 4.70
C LEU A 29 6.83 3.05 6.16
N LYS A 30 7.75 2.12 6.41
CA LYS A 30 8.36 1.92 7.74
C LYS A 30 9.05 3.17 8.27
N ALA A 31 9.67 3.94 7.38
CA ALA A 31 10.36 5.19 7.72
C ALA A 31 9.43 6.38 7.96
N GLN A 32 8.15 6.28 7.59
CA GLN A 32 7.18 7.37 7.82
C GLN A 32 6.74 7.39 9.27
N TYR A 33 6.78 8.58 9.89
CA TYR A 33 6.33 8.79 11.26
C TYR A 33 4.80 8.85 11.38
N LEU A 34 4.15 9.56 10.45
CA LEU A 34 2.69 9.74 10.47
C LEU A 34 1.96 8.48 9.97
N PRO A 35 0.70 8.27 10.39
CA PRO A 35 -0.20 7.30 9.77
C PRO A 35 -0.40 7.57 8.27
N ALA A 36 -0.72 6.53 7.51
CA ALA A 36 -0.88 6.65 6.06
C ALA A 36 -1.99 7.66 5.69
N GLU A 37 -3.07 7.70 6.47
CA GLU A 37 -4.22 8.58 6.27
C GLU A 37 -3.86 10.06 6.40
N GLN A 38 -2.80 10.38 7.16
CA GLN A 38 -2.34 11.75 7.37
C GLN A 38 -1.18 12.10 6.43
N ALA A 39 -0.37 11.11 6.04
CA ALA A 39 0.78 11.31 5.17
C ALA A 39 0.43 11.30 3.68
N THR A 40 -0.70 10.71 3.29
CA THR A 40 -1.11 10.53 1.89
C THR A 40 -1.96 11.72 1.44
N PRO A 41 -1.51 12.51 0.45
CA PRO A 41 -2.33 13.56 -0.13
C PRO A 41 -3.57 12.99 -0.81
N SER A 42 -4.67 13.75 -0.82
CA SER A 42 -5.86 13.37 -1.58
C SER A 42 -5.62 13.51 -3.09
N PHE A 43 -6.43 12.82 -3.90
CA PHE A 43 -6.37 12.95 -5.35
C PHE A 43 -6.64 14.38 -5.83
N GLU A 44 -7.48 15.14 -5.12
CA GLU A 44 -7.73 16.56 -5.37
C GLU A 44 -6.47 17.38 -5.15
N GLN A 45 -5.73 17.14 -4.06
CA GLN A 45 -4.47 17.85 -3.79
C GLN A 45 -3.42 17.56 -4.88
N TYR A 46 -3.35 16.32 -5.37
CA TYR A 46 -2.51 15.99 -6.52
C TYR A 46 -2.99 16.71 -7.80
N ALA A 47 -4.30 16.72 -8.06
CA ALA A 47 -4.87 17.36 -9.23
C ALA A 47 -4.61 18.88 -9.23
N ASP A 48 -4.80 19.55 -8.09
CA ASP A 48 -4.55 20.97 -7.91
C ASP A 48 -3.07 21.29 -8.13
N ALA A 49 -2.15 20.55 -7.49
CA ALA A 49 -0.72 20.76 -7.65
C ALA A 49 -0.25 20.58 -9.10
N VAL A 50 -0.76 19.54 -9.79
CA VAL A 50 -0.44 19.31 -11.21
C VAL A 50 -1.03 20.41 -12.09
N CYS A 51 -2.28 20.80 -11.85
CA CYS A 51 -2.94 21.85 -12.63
C CYS A 51 -2.28 23.22 -12.44
N ASP A 52 -1.85 23.55 -11.22
CA ASP A 52 -1.14 24.79 -10.93
C ASP A 52 0.24 24.81 -11.60
N GLY A 53 0.96 23.69 -11.57
CA GLY A 53 2.21 23.51 -12.32
C GLY A 53 2.00 23.70 -13.83
N LEU A 54 0.94 23.12 -14.40
CA LEU A 54 0.61 23.25 -15.82
C LEU A 54 0.20 24.68 -16.20
N ARG A 55 -0.53 25.39 -15.33
CA ARG A 55 -0.90 26.81 -15.54
C ARG A 55 0.30 27.74 -15.50
N ALA A 56 1.33 27.40 -14.71
CA ALA A 56 2.56 28.18 -14.64
C ALA A 56 3.42 28.07 -15.91
N LEU A 57 3.18 27.05 -16.75
CA LEU A 57 3.85 26.93 -18.04
C LEU A 57 3.37 28.04 -18.98
N GLN A 58 4.31 28.85 -19.47
CA GLN A 58 4.02 29.88 -20.47
C GLN A 58 3.83 29.22 -21.84
N GLY A 59 2.57 28.99 -22.23
CA GLY A 59 2.19 28.44 -23.52
C GLY A 59 1.01 29.20 -24.15
N PRO A 60 0.78 29.06 -25.47
CA PRO A 60 -0.34 29.71 -26.13
C PRO A 60 -1.69 29.25 -25.48
N PRO A 61 -2.57 30.17 -25.05
CA PRO A 61 -3.77 29.86 -24.26
C PRO A 61 -4.78 28.89 -24.89
N LYS A 62 -4.62 28.56 -26.18
CA LYS A 62 -5.55 27.74 -26.95
C LYS A 62 -5.13 26.28 -27.10
N GLU A 63 -3.96 25.88 -26.62
CA GLU A 63 -3.43 24.52 -26.81
C GLU A 63 -2.86 23.98 -25.50
N LEU A 64 -3.73 23.60 -24.56
CA LEU A 64 -3.32 22.82 -23.39
C LEU A 64 -2.91 21.41 -23.84
N PRO A 65 -1.77 20.89 -23.35
CA PRO A 65 -1.36 19.53 -23.67
C PRO A 65 -2.32 18.50 -23.03
N THR A 66 -2.39 17.32 -23.63
CA THR A 66 -3.08 16.18 -23.01
C THR A 66 -2.22 15.64 -21.87
N LEU A 67 -2.77 15.67 -20.64
CA LEU A 67 -2.16 15.05 -19.48
C LEU A 67 -2.61 13.58 -19.39
N VAL A 68 -1.63 12.67 -19.33
CA VAL A 68 -1.84 11.25 -19.05
C VAL A 68 -1.23 10.93 -17.70
N LEU A 69 -1.94 10.20 -16.85
CA LEU A 69 -1.51 9.76 -15.52
C LEU A 69 -1.41 8.24 -15.48
N GLU A 70 -0.29 7.72 -14.98
CA GLU A 70 0.03 6.29 -14.96
C GLU A 70 0.09 5.75 -13.52
N THR A 71 -0.87 6.14 -12.67
CA THR A 71 -0.84 5.84 -11.23
C THR A 71 -1.31 4.41 -10.95
N GLY A 72 -0.40 3.44 -11.03
CA GLY A 72 -0.70 2.04 -10.74
C GLY A 72 -1.02 1.77 -9.26
N ARG A 73 -0.03 1.95 -8.37
CA ARG A 73 -0.15 1.63 -6.93
C ARG A 73 -1.39 2.24 -6.29
N ALA A 74 -1.64 3.52 -6.53
CA ALA A 74 -2.75 4.24 -5.92
C ALA A 74 -4.13 3.67 -6.25
N ILE A 75 -4.26 2.88 -7.33
CA ILE A 75 -5.53 2.28 -7.75
C ILE A 75 -5.68 0.84 -7.27
N VAL A 76 -4.58 0.07 -7.24
CA VAL A 76 -4.65 -1.39 -7.08
C VAL A 76 -4.18 -1.89 -5.71
N ASP A 77 -3.47 -1.08 -4.93
CA ASP A 77 -2.82 -1.55 -3.71
C ASP A 77 -3.82 -2.02 -2.65
N ASP A 78 -4.86 -1.24 -2.39
CA ASP A 78 -5.93 -1.49 -1.41
C ASP A 78 -6.93 -2.57 -1.83
N ALA A 79 -6.99 -2.88 -3.13
CA ALA A 79 -7.81 -3.96 -3.67
C ALA A 79 -7.23 -5.36 -3.39
N GLY A 80 -5.94 -5.45 -3.05
CA GLY A 80 -5.26 -6.72 -2.78
C GLY A 80 -5.23 -7.09 -1.30
N TYR A 81 -5.51 -8.37 -1.02
CA TYR A 81 -5.45 -8.97 0.32
C TYR A 81 -4.65 -10.28 0.27
N LEU A 82 -3.84 -10.53 1.29
CA LEU A 82 -3.14 -11.80 1.50
C LEU A 82 -3.67 -12.44 2.77
N ILE A 83 -4.23 -13.64 2.65
CA ILE A 83 -4.69 -14.43 3.81
C ILE A 83 -3.59 -15.44 4.13
N SER A 84 -3.17 -15.48 5.38
CA SER A 84 -2.10 -16.35 5.87
C SER A 84 -2.50 -17.06 7.15
N THR A 85 -2.06 -18.31 7.30
CA THR A 85 -2.32 -19.14 8.48
C THR A 85 -1.15 -19.04 9.45
N VAL A 86 -1.46 -18.88 10.74
CA VAL A 86 -0.47 -19.01 11.82
C VAL A 86 -0.11 -20.48 11.98
N HIS A 87 1.17 -20.81 11.86
CA HIS A 87 1.66 -22.17 12.00
C HIS A 87 2.29 -22.45 13.38
N ALA A 88 2.91 -21.43 13.97
CA ALA A 88 3.51 -21.55 15.29
C ALA A 88 3.49 -20.21 16.04
N THR A 89 3.48 -20.31 17.36
CA THR A 89 3.59 -19.18 18.28
C THR A 89 4.76 -19.40 19.22
N ARG A 90 5.56 -18.37 19.48
CA ARG A 90 6.70 -18.42 20.40
C ARG A 90 6.79 -17.17 21.26
N ARG A 91 7.45 -17.27 22.41
CA ARG A 91 7.89 -16.10 23.17
C ARG A 91 9.29 -15.70 22.78
N LEU A 92 9.45 -14.42 22.47
CA LEU A 92 10.75 -13.82 22.18
C LEU A 92 11.45 -13.48 23.50
N PRO A 93 12.79 -13.44 23.53
CA PRO A 93 13.55 -13.09 24.74
C PRO A 93 13.22 -11.73 25.34
N ASP A 94 12.70 -10.80 24.53
CA ASP A 94 12.26 -9.47 24.94
C ASP A 94 10.81 -9.43 25.49
N GLY A 95 10.17 -10.60 25.63
CA GLY A 95 8.80 -10.74 26.14
C GLY A 95 7.71 -10.62 25.09
N ARG A 96 8.01 -10.18 23.86
CA ARG A 96 7.01 -10.08 22.78
C ARG A 96 6.56 -11.46 22.28
N ARG A 97 5.39 -11.50 21.65
CA ARG A 97 4.93 -12.69 20.92
C ARG A 97 5.59 -12.75 19.56
N GLY A 98 6.14 -13.88 19.18
CA GLY A 98 6.45 -14.19 17.79
C GLY A 98 5.39 -15.13 17.23
N VAL A 99 4.90 -14.87 16.02
CA VAL A 99 4.03 -15.79 15.29
C VAL A 99 4.66 -16.11 13.96
N VAL A 100 4.61 -17.37 13.54
CA VAL A 100 5.13 -17.83 12.26
C VAL A 100 3.95 -18.03 11.33
N LEU A 101 3.99 -17.35 10.19
CA LEU A 101 2.99 -17.37 9.15
C LEU A 101 3.40 -18.30 8.01
N ASP A 102 2.43 -18.83 7.27
CA ASP A 102 2.68 -19.58 6.02
C ASP A 102 3.03 -18.67 4.82
N ALA A 103 3.02 -17.35 5.01
CA ALA A 103 3.46 -16.36 4.03
C ALA A 103 4.42 -15.34 4.66
N GLY A 104 5.51 -15.07 3.96
CA GLY A 104 6.56 -14.16 4.38
C GLY A 104 7.00 -13.22 3.25
N VAL A 105 8.23 -12.73 3.34
CA VAL A 105 8.82 -11.82 2.34
C VAL A 105 8.98 -12.45 0.95
N ASN A 106 8.93 -13.78 0.85
CA ASN A 106 8.90 -14.51 -0.42
C ASN A 106 7.60 -14.31 -1.22
N VAL A 107 6.47 -14.03 -0.55
CA VAL A 107 5.17 -13.77 -1.19
C VAL A 107 4.81 -12.29 -1.07
N LEU A 108 5.14 -11.69 0.06
CA LEU A 108 4.89 -10.29 0.40
C LEU A 108 6.21 -9.52 0.43
N PHE A 109 6.85 -9.41 -0.74
CA PHE A 109 8.13 -8.72 -0.89
C PHE A 109 8.10 -7.28 -0.36
N THR A 110 6.97 -6.58 -0.52
CA THR A 110 6.85 -5.19 -0.08
C THR A 110 6.91 -5.01 1.44
N ALA A 111 6.82 -6.09 2.23
CA ALA A 111 6.92 -6.06 3.69
C ALA A 111 8.25 -5.52 4.23
N TRP A 112 9.31 -5.46 3.42
CA TRP A 112 10.54 -4.78 3.83
C TRP A 112 10.38 -3.26 3.94
N TRP A 113 9.55 -2.64 3.10
CA TRP A 113 9.42 -1.18 3.04
C TRP A 113 8.12 -0.67 3.65
N TYR A 114 7.05 -1.45 3.59
CA TYR A 114 5.70 -1.02 3.99
C TYR A 114 5.24 -1.65 5.29
N ARG A 115 4.41 -0.91 6.02
CA ARG A 115 3.77 -1.33 7.27
C ARG A 115 2.40 -1.89 6.95
N HIS A 116 2.36 -3.08 6.37
CA HIS A 116 1.11 -3.77 6.07
C HIS A 116 0.24 -3.91 7.33
N ASP A 117 -1.03 -3.58 7.19
CA ASP A 117 -2.04 -3.81 8.22
C ASP A 117 -2.34 -5.30 8.29
N VAL A 118 -2.32 -5.86 9.50
CA VAL A 118 -2.50 -7.30 9.74
C VAL A 118 -3.62 -7.49 10.74
N VAL A 119 -4.71 -8.09 10.29
CA VAL A 119 -5.94 -8.24 11.09
C VAL A 119 -6.40 -9.70 11.14
N PRO A 120 -6.95 -10.18 12.27
CA PRO A 120 -7.55 -11.50 12.32
C PRO A 120 -8.76 -11.63 11.37
N THR A 121 -8.95 -12.81 10.78
CA THR A 121 -10.13 -13.11 9.92
C THR A 121 -11.44 -13.25 10.72
N ARG A 122 -11.35 -13.41 12.04
CA ARG A 122 -12.47 -13.59 12.97
C ARG A 122 -12.22 -12.78 14.23
N HIS A 123 -13.27 -12.58 15.03
CA HIS A 123 -13.10 -12.01 16.36
C HIS A 123 -12.28 -12.98 17.25
N LEU A 124 -11.25 -12.44 17.91
CA LEU A 124 -10.41 -13.13 18.87
C LEU A 124 -10.56 -12.46 20.23
N ALA A 125 -10.87 -13.25 21.25
CA ALA A 125 -10.97 -12.76 22.62
C ALA A 125 -9.59 -12.65 23.26
N GLY A 126 -9.45 -11.73 24.22
CA GLY A 126 -8.24 -11.53 25.00
C GLY A 126 -7.60 -10.16 24.79
N ILE A 127 -6.59 -9.86 25.61
CA ILE A 127 -5.92 -8.56 25.61
C ILE A 127 -4.92 -8.53 24.45
N PRO A 128 -5.00 -7.55 23.54
CA PRO A 128 -3.99 -7.36 22.51
C PRO A 128 -2.62 -7.10 23.12
N GLU A 129 -1.60 -7.79 22.62
CA GLU A 129 -0.23 -7.59 23.07
C GLU A 129 0.72 -7.46 21.87
N PRO A 130 1.92 -6.88 22.06
CA PRO A 130 2.91 -6.73 21.00
C PRO A 130 3.31 -8.08 20.40
N THR A 131 2.99 -8.25 19.12
CA THR A 131 3.20 -9.48 18.36
C THR A 131 4.00 -9.18 17.08
N VAL A 132 4.97 -10.05 16.78
CA VAL A 132 5.86 -9.98 15.62
C VAL A 132 5.52 -11.13 14.66
N PRO A 133 4.89 -10.86 13.51
CA PRO A 133 4.67 -11.85 12.48
C PRO A 133 5.95 -12.09 11.65
N TYR A 134 6.42 -13.32 11.69
CA TYR A 134 7.50 -13.86 10.88
C TYR A 134 6.92 -14.67 9.72
N GLY A 135 7.61 -14.71 8.59
CA GLY A 135 7.28 -15.64 7.52
C GLY A 135 7.84 -17.05 7.76
N PRO A 136 7.65 -17.97 6.80
CA PRO A 136 8.02 -19.37 6.93
C PRO A 136 9.50 -19.66 6.64
N LEU A 137 10.30 -18.65 6.28
CA LEU A 137 11.70 -18.85 5.92
C LEU A 137 12.57 -18.81 7.18
N CYS A 138 13.58 -19.68 7.24
CA CYS A 138 14.58 -19.71 8.31
C CYS A 138 15.61 -18.58 8.20
N MET A 139 15.19 -17.37 7.82
CA MET A 139 16.04 -16.20 7.64
C MET A 139 15.62 -15.09 8.59
N ASN A 140 16.59 -14.44 9.24
CA ASN A 140 16.32 -13.32 10.17
C ASN A 140 15.60 -12.13 9.52
N ILE A 141 15.69 -12.00 8.20
CA ILE A 141 15.07 -10.92 7.42
C ILE A 141 13.61 -11.21 7.03
N ASP A 142 13.10 -12.42 7.30
CA ASP A 142 11.72 -12.81 6.99
C ASP A 142 10.76 -12.35 8.09
N VAL A 143 10.66 -11.03 8.22
CA VAL A 143 9.81 -10.33 9.20
C VAL A 143 8.78 -9.50 8.45
N VAL A 144 7.51 -9.87 8.59
CA VAL A 144 6.38 -9.19 7.94
C VAL A 144 6.13 -7.83 8.60
N ARG A 145 6.14 -7.79 9.95
CA ARG A 145 6.00 -6.56 10.73
C ARG A 145 6.83 -6.61 12.00
N ASP A 146 7.45 -5.48 12.35
CA ASP A 146 8.38 -5.42 13.50
C ASP A 146 7.67 -5.66 14.84
N ALA A 147 6.48 -5.09 15.03
CA ALA A 147 5.56 -5.37 16.14
C ALA A 147 4.22 -4.68 15.90
N LEU A 148 3.12 -5.36 16.18
CA LEU A 148 1.78 -4.78 16.22
C LEU A 148 0.95 -5.40 17.36
N PRO A 149 -0.03 -4.68 17.93
CA PRO A 149 -0.92 -5.27 18.91
C PRO A 149 -1.84 -6.28 18.24
N LEU A 150 -1.77 -7.54 18.66
CA LEU A 150 -2.71 -8.59 18.25
C LEU A 150 -3.28 -9.28 19.47
N PRO A 151 -4.58 -9.62 19.48
CA PRO A 151 -5.14 -10.55 20.45
C PRO A 151 -4.36 -11.88 20.45
N PRO A 152 -4.52 -12.72 21.48
CA PRO A 152 -3.99 -14.07 21.48
C PRO A 152 -4.42 -14.83 20.22
N VAL A 153 -3.44 -15.21 19.41
CA VAL A 153 -3.60 -16.03 18.21
C VAL A 153 -2.92 -17.37 18.46
N GLU A 154 -3.48 -18.44 17.91
CA GLU A 154 -2.96 -19.79 18.03
C GLU A 154 -2.64 -20.39 16.66
N ALA A 155 -1.95 -21.52 16.63
CA ALA A 155 -1.72 -22.25 15.39
C ALA A 155 -3.07 -22.66 14.76
N GLY A 156 -3.22 -22.42 13.45
CA GLY A 156 -4.45 -22.62 12.70
C GLY A 156 -5.30 -21.35 12.53
N ASP A 157 -5.07 -20.30 13.32
CA ASP A 157 -5.73 -19.02 13.10
C ASP A 157 -5.28 -18.38 11.78
N ARG A 158 -6.17 -17.61 11.17
CA ARG A 158 -5.90 -16.91 9.92
C ARG A 158 -5.87 -15.40 10.11
N LEU A 159 -4.85 -14.78 9.56
CA LEU A 159 -4.65 -13.33 9.49
C LEU A 159 -4.82 -12.85 8.04
N VAL A 160 -5.32 -11.64 7.88
CA VAL A 160 -5.42 -10.93 6.63
C VAL A 160 -4.42 -9.78 6.64
N LEU A 161 -3.53 -9.77 5.67
CA LEU A 161 -2.61 -8.69 5.39
C LEU A 161 -3.23 -7.84 4.28
N ARG A 162 -3.46 -6.56 4.57
CA ARG A 162 -4.13 -5.62 3.66
C ARG A 162 -3.10 -4.82 2.87
N ASN A 163 -3.58 -4.18 1.80
CA ASN A 163 -2.79 -3.29 0.96
C ASN A 163 -1.60 -4.01 0.33
N VAL A 164 -1.88 -5.15 -0.31
CA VAL A 164 -0.85 -6.00 -0.93
C VAL A 164 -0.98 -6.08 -2.45
N GLY A 165 -1.93 -5.36 -3.06
CA GLY A 165 -2.27 -5.50 -4.47
C GLY A 165 -1.18 -4.99 -5.43
N ALA A 166 -0.31 -4.11 -4.97
CA ALA A 166 0.74 -3.53 -5.82
C ALA A 166 2.11 -4.18 -5.55
N TYR A 167 2.73 -4.73 -6.61
CA TYR A 167 4.12 -5.22 -6.66
C TYR A 167 4.46 -6.43 -5.78
N ASN A 168 3.47 -7.15 -5.24
CA ASN A 168 3.73 -8.40 -4.52
C ASN A 168 3.61 -9.62 -5.43
N VAL A 169 2.44 -9.82 -6.04
CA VAL A 169 2.18 -11.00 -6.90
C VAL A 169 3.18 -11.11 -8.05
N THR A 170 3.55 -10.01 -8.67
CA THR A 170 4.51 -9.98 -9.79
C THR A 170 5.96 -10.20 -9.35
N GLN A 171 6.25 -10.11 -8.05
CA GLN A 171 7.60 -10.26 -7.46
C GLN A 171 7.67 -11.43 -6.46
N TRP A 172 6.68 -12.31 -6.44
CA TRP A 172 6.74 -13.50 -5.60
C TRP A 172 7.87 -14.45 -6.03
N MET A 173 8.43 -15.19 -5.09
CA MET A 173 9.52 -16.15 -5.30
C MET A 173 10.83 -15.54 -5.86
N GLN A 174 11.14 -14.31 -5.46
CA GLN A 174 12.49 -13.73 -5.64
C GLN A 174 13.53 -14.36 -4.72
#